data_AF-A0A5P2C055-F1
#
_entry.id   AF-A0A5P2C055-F1
#
_cell.length_a   1.000
_cell.length_b   1.000
_cell.length_c   1.000
_cell.angle_alpha   90.00
_cell.angle_beta   90.00
_cell.angle_gamma   90.00
#
_symmetry.space_group_name_H-M   'P 1'
#
loop_
_entity.id
_entity.type
_entity.pdbx_description
1 polymer ?
#
loop_
_entity_poly.entity_id
_entity_poly.type
_entity_poly.pdbx_seq_one_letter_code
_entity_poly.pdbx_strand_id
1 'polypeptide(L)'
;MAGPVYIADAAGVALQQPTSAQLTEYVVVSQLSWRDWGGPTARATGKLGGPWCSPKCSDDPYDATLTLSGLEQQERMAYYRRATVEPKKPEDLPAAAVNVQFQGIRLSIPDI
;
A
#
# COMPACT_ATOMS: atom_id res chain seq x y z
N MET A 1 -1.20 9.94 24.41
CA MET A 1 -1.99 9.12 23.47
C MET A 1 -1.41 9.37 22.09
N ALA A 2 -0.95 8.34 21.38
CA ALA A 2 -0.54 8.51 19.99
C ALA A 2 -1.78 8.92 19.18
N GLY A 3 -1.68 9.99 18.39
CA GLY A 3 -2.78 10.47 17.57
C GLY A 3 -3.22 9.46 16.50
N PRO A 4 -4.22 9.79 15.68
CA PRO A 4 -4.63 8.94 14.58
C PRO A 4 -3.45 8.65 13.63
N VAL A 5 -3.44 7.44 13.09
CA VAL A 5 -2.41 6.95 12.16
C VAL A 5 -3.02 6.82 10.77
N TYR A 6 -2.28 7.28 9.77
CA TYR A 6 -2.69 7.33 8.38
C TYR A 6 -1.65 6.70 7.44
N ILE A 7 -2.07 6.42 6.22
CA ILE A 7 -1.20 6.43 5.03
C ILE A 7 -1.58 7.63 4.17
N ALA A 8 -0.63 8.19 3.43
CA ALA A 8 -0.98 9.02 2.29
C ALA A 8 -0.88 8.18 1.02
N ASP A 9 -1.92 8.23 0.19
CA ASP A 9 -1.87 7.63 -1.14
C ASP A 9 -1.01 8.49 -2.10
N ALA A 10 -0.86 8.03 -3.34
CA ALA A 10 -0.06 8.71 -4.35
C ALA A 10 -0.59 10.12 -4.70
N ALA A 11 -1.86 10.42 -4.42
CA ALA A 11 -2.46 11.74 -4.58
C ALA A 11 -2.29 12.63 -3.33
N GLY A 12 -1.66 12.12 -2.27
CA GLY A 12 -1.47 12.83 -1.01
C GLY A 12 -2.69 12.78 -0.09
N VAL A 13 -3.70 11.95 -0.40
CA VAL A 13 -4.90 11.83 0.44
C VAL A 13 -4.57 10.99 1.67
N ALA A 14 -4.79 11.56 2.85
CA ALA A 14 -4.63 10.85 4.12
C ALA A 14 -5.78 9.85 4.34
N LEU A 15 -5.45 8.57 4.49
CA LEU A 15 -6.38 7.46 4.62
C LEU A 15 -6.14 6.69 5.92
N GLN A 16 -7.23 6.38 6.63
CA GLN A 16 -7.21 5.59 7.85
C GLN A 16 -7.84 4.20 7.60
N GLN A 17 -7.05 3.13 7.76
CA GLN A 17 -7.46 1.75 7.49
C GLN A 17 -8.24 1.57 6.17
N PRO A 18 -7.73 2.08 5.04
CA PRO A 18 -8.49 2.07 3.80
C PRO A 18 -8.69 0.67 3.24
N THR A 19 -9.78 0.46 2.50
CA THR A 19 -10.03 -0.78 1.75
C THR A 19 -9.36 -0.78 0.37
N SER A 20 -8.91 0.38 -0.10
CA SER A 20 -8.10 0.55 -1.32
C SER A 20 -7.16 1.75 -1.19
N ALA A 21 -5.99 1.65 -1.80
CA ALA A 21 -5.02 2.74 -1.84
C ALA A 21 -4.14 2.63 -3.10
N GLN A 22 -3.88 3.77 -3.71
CA GLN A 22 -2.83 3.88 -4.72
C GLN A 22 -1.53 4.23 -4.00
N LEU A 23 -0.56 3.31 -3.97
CA LEU A 23 0.71 3.54 -3.28
C LEU A 23 1.69 4.32 -4.16
N THR A 24 1.64 4.08 -5.48
CA THR A 24 2.36 4.80 -6.53
C THR A 24 1.51 4.81 -7.81
N GLU A 25 1.98 5.47 -8.86
CA GLU A 25 1.36 5.41 -10.19
C GLU A 25 1.27 3.99 -10.78
N TYR A 26 2.10 3.06 -10.27
CA TYR A 26 2.15 1.66 -10.74
C TYR A 26 1.61 0.64 -9.75
N VAL A 27 1.45 0.98 -8.48
CA VAL A 27 1.07 0.03 -7.43
C VAL A 27 -0.26 0.46 -6.81
N VAL A 28 -1.31 -0.28 -7.15
CA VAL A 28 -2.65 -0.13 -6.58
C VAL A 28 -2.96 -1.37 -5.75
N VAL A 29 -3.43 -1.15 -4.53
CA VAL A 29 -3.94 -2.20 -3.67
C VAL A 29 -5.43 -1.99 -3.41
N SER A 30 -6.20 -3.07 -3.43
CA SER A 30 -7.66 -3.04 -3.23
C SER A 30 -8.12 -4.23 -2.41
N GLN A 31 -9.38 -4.21 -1.97
CA GLN A 31 -9.98 -5.24 -1.11
C GLN A 31 -9.13 -5.53 0.14
N LEU A 32 -8.53 -4.49 0.70
CA LEU A 32 -7.66 -4.60 1.87
C LEU A 32 -8.48 -5.00 3.10
N SER A 33 -8.00 -6.04 3.77
CA SER A 33 -8.48 -6.49 5.08
C SER A 33 -7.33 -6.40 6.07
N TRP A 34 -7.45 -5.45 7.00
CA TRP A 34 -6.44 -5.13 8.00
C TRP A 34 -6.47 -6.12 9.17
N ARG A 35 -5.31 -6.65 9.52
CA ARG A 35 -5.09 -7.43 10.75
C ARG A 35 -4.60 -6.53 11.87
N ASP A 36 -3.69 -5.61 11.53
CA ASP A 36 -3.02 -4.72 12.46
C ASP A 36 -3.07 -3.29 11.94
N TRP A 37 -3.23 -2.30 12.82
CA TRP A 37 -3.17 -0.87 12.50
C TRP A 37 -2.76 -0.03 13.71
N GLY A 38 -2.12 1.11 13.46
CA GLY A 38 -1.78 2.10 14.49
C GLY A 38 -0.53 1.78 15.32
N GLY A 39 0.01 0.57 15.19
CA GLY A 39 1.29 0.19 15.78
C GLY A 39 2.50 0.59 14.90
N PRO A 40 3.72 0.17 15.29
CA PRO A 40 4.95 0.37 14.50
C PRO A 40 4.85 -0.18 13.07
N THR A 41 3.99 -1.18 12.89
CA THR A 41 3.62 -1.77 11.60
C THR A 41 2.10 -1.93 11.51
N ALA A 42 1.59 -1.91 10.29
CA ALA A 42 0.22 -2.31 9.97
C ALA A 42 0.26 -3.35 8.86
N ARG A 43 -0.61 -4.36 8.93
CA ARG A 43 -0.61 -5.47 7.98
C ARG A 43 -2.02 -5.71 7.46
N ALA A 44 -2.13 -5.87 6.15
CA ALA A 44 -3.35 -6.24 5.47
C ALA A 44 -3.11 -7.33 4.42
N THR A 45 -4.17 -8.07 4.11
CA THR A 45 -4.23 -8.88 2.88
C THR A 45 -5.18 -8.21 1.91
N GLY A 46 -4.91 -8.32 0.61
CA GLY A 46 -5.80 -7.78 -0.40
C GLY A 46 -5.36 -8.17 -1.80
N LYS A 47 -5.71 -7.32 -2.76
CA LYS A 47 -5.47 -7.47 -4.17
C LYS A 47 -4.47 -6.44 -4.66
N LEU A 48 -3.55 -6.85 -5.52
CA LEU A 48 -2.53 -6.03 -6.18
C LEU A 48 -2.91 -5.89 -7.66
N GLY A 49 -2.81 -4.66 -8.15
CA GLY A 49 -2.90 -4.34 -9.57
C GLY A 49 -2.15 -3.06 -9.91
N GLY A 50 -2.29 -2.66 -11.16
CA GLY A 50 -1.70 -1.44 -11.71
C GLY A 50 -1.79 -1.42 -13.24
N PRO A 51 -1.38 -0.31 -13.88
CA PRO A 51 -1.44 -0.18 -15.34
C PRO A 51 -0.70 -1.30 -16.10
N TRP A 52 0.35 -1.86 -15.50
CA TRP A 52 1.23 -2.88 -16.09
C TRP A 52 0.58 -4.27 -16.26
N CYS A 53 -0.56 -4.54 -15.60
CA CYS A 53 -1.31 -5.79 -15.74
C CYS A 53 -2.66 -5.63 -16.42
N SER A 54 -2.99 -4.40 -16.87
CA SER A 54 -4.24 -4.15 -17.58
C SER A 54 -4.23 -4.83 -18.97
N PRO A 55 -5.35 -5.43 -19.42
CA PRO A 55 -6.65 -5.51 -18.73
C PRO A 55 -6.79 -6.72 -17.77
N LYS A 56 -5.83 -7.66 -17.78
CA LYS A 56 -5.95 -8.94 -17.04
C LYS A 56 -6.28 -8.76 -15.55
N CYS A 57 -5.63 -7.83 -14.87
CA CYS A 57 -5.87 -7.60 -13.44
C CYS A 57 -7.14 -6.82 -13.12
N SER A 58 -7.85 -6.29 -14.13
CA SER A 58 -9.21 -5.76 -13.93
C SER A 58 -10.20 -6.90 -13.64
N ASP A 59 -10.01 -8.06 -14.27
CA ASP A 59 -10.84 -9.25 -14.07
C ASP A 59 -10.32 -10.13 -12.94
N ASP A 60 -9.00 -10.37 -12.90
CA ASP A 60 -8.35 -11.24 -11.93
C ASP A 60 -7.12 -10.57 -11.30
N PRO A 61 -7.31 -9.73 -10.27
CA PRO A 61 -6.22 -9.08 -9.59
C PRO A 61 -5.47 -10.05 -8.66
N TYR A 62 -4.17 -9.80 -8.51
CA TYR A 62 -3.25 -10.71 -7.82
C TYR A 62 -3.41 -10.63 -6.31
N ASP A 63 -3.50 -11.77 -5.63
CA ASP A 63 -3.48 -11.78 -4.17
C ASP A 63 -2.13 -11.27 -3.64
N ALA A 64 -2.18 -10.38 -2.64
CA ALA A 64 -0.99 -9.85 -2.00
C ALA A 64 -1.17 -9.61 -0.50
N THR A 65 -0.04 -9.54 0.21
CA THR A 65 0.06 -8.99 1.57
C THR A 65 0.64 -7.58 1.47
N LEU A 66 0.00 -6.62 2.13
CA LEU A 66 0.52 -5.28 2.35
C LEU A 66 1.06 -5.18 3.78
N THR A 67 2.30 -4.73 3.91
CA THR A 67 2.90 -4.35 5.18
C THR A 67 3.30 -2.88 5.12
N LEU A 68 2.79 -2.10 6.07
CA LEU A 68 3.15 -0.72 6.29
C LEU A 68 4.08 -0.61 7.49
N SER A 69 5.04 0.31 7.40
CA SER A 69 6.05 0.52 8.45
C SER A 69 6.63 1.93 8.38
N GLY A 70 7.55 2.23 9.29
CA GLY A 70 8.23 3.52 9.36
C GLY A 70 7.26 4.62 9.78
N LEU A 71 6.59 4.43 10.90
CA LEU A 71 5.66 5.41 11.44
C LEU A 71 6.41 6.72 11.74
N GLU A 72 6.01 7.81 11.08
CA GLU A 72 6.58 9.15 11.22
C GLU A 72 5.54 10.02 11.94
N GLN A 73 5.90 10.52 13.12
CA GLN A 73 5.02 11.37 13.92
C GLN A 73 5.04 12.79 13.36
N GLN A 74 3.85 13.36 13.09
CA GLN A 74 3.65 14.76 12.76
C GLN A 74 2.67 15.38 13.73
N GLU A 75 3.15 16.30 14.57
CA GLU A 75 2.38 16.98 15.62
C GLU A 75 1.41 16.07 16.39
N ARG A 76 0.14 16.02 15.94
CA ARG A 76 -0.98 15.31 16.58
C ARG A 76 -1.42 14.03 15.84
N MET A 77 -0.69 13.59 14.82
CA MET A 77 -0.99 12.40 14.02
C MET A 77 0.30 11.69 13.60
N ALA A 78 0.19 10.53 12.97
CA ALA A 78 1.36 9.86 12.40
C ALA A 78 1.04 9.22 11.05
N TYR A 79 2.07 9.05 10.23
CA TYR A 79 1.96 8.48 8.89
C TYR A 79 2.91 7.30 8.72
N TYR A 80 2.44 6.22 8.11
CA TYR A 80 3.37 5.19 7.63
C TYR A 80 4.14 5.70 6.41
N ARG A 81 5.47 5.56 6.44
CA ARG A 81 6.36 6.03 5.38
C ARG A 81 6.79 4.98 4.38
N ARG A 82 6.62 3.71 4.73
CA ARG A 82 7.10 2.60 3.92
C ARG A 82 5.99 1.60 3.71
N ALA A 83 5.83 1.18 2.46
CA ALA A 83 4.99 0.06 2.10
C ALA A 83 5.83 -1.05 1.46
N THR A 84 5.48 -2.28 1.80
CA THR A 84 5.96 -3.50 1.15
C THR A 84 4.75 -4.31 0.73
N VAL A 85 4.67 -4.63 -0.55
CA VAL A 85 3.63 -5.45 -1.14
C VAL A 85 4.26 -6.77 -1.57
N GLU A 86 3.72 -7.88 -1.05
CA GLU A 86 4.20 -9.22 -1.32
C GLU A 86 3.10 -10.01 -2.04
N PRO A 87 3.21 -10.19 -3.37
CA PRO A 87 2.32 -11.07 -4.12
C PRO A 87 2.39 -12.48 -3.55
N LYS A 88 1.25 -13.16 -3.40
CA LYS A 88 1.22 -14.56 -2.93
C LYS A 88 1.84 -15.54 -3.93
N LYS A 89 1.74 -15.22 -5.23
CA LYS A 89 2.31 -15.99 -6.34
C LYS A 89 3.08 -15.06 -7.27
N PRO A 90 4.31 -14.67 -6.92
CA PRO A 90 5.13 -13.79 -7.76
C PRO A 90 5.37 -14.32 -9.18
N GLU A 91 5.35 -15.65 -9.35
CA GLU A 91 5.52 -16.34 -10.64
C GLU A 91 4.35 -16.12 -11.62
N ASP A 92 3.17 -15.77 -11.12
CA ASP A 92 1.98 -15.49 -11.94
C ASP A 92 1.96 -14.04 -12.47
N LEU A 93 2.88 -13.20 -11.97
CA LEU A 93 3.02 -11.83 -12.43
C LEU A 93 3.53 -11.77 -13.88
N PRO A 94 3.00 -10.85 -14.70
CA PRO A 94 3.49 -10.64 -16.05
C PRO A 94 4.93 -10.11 -16.00
N ALA A 95 5.70 -10.35 -17.06
CA ALA A 95 7.08 -9.88 -17.17
C ALA A 95 7.24 -8.37 -16.92
N ALA A 96 6.24 -7.56 -17.26
CA ALA A 96 6.22 -6.11 -17.00
C ALA A 96 6.35 -5.74 -15.51
N ALA A 97 5.93 -6.63 -14.60
CA ALA A 97 6.02 -6.41 -13.16
C ALA A 97 7.46 -6.37 -12.64
N VAL A 98 8.45 -6.90 -13.38
CA VAL A 98 9.87 -6.89 -12.97
C VAL A 98 10.43 -5.48 -12.80
N ASN A 99 9.84 -4.49 -13.49
CA ASN A 99 10.24 -3.10 -13.43
C ASN A 99 9.50 -2.31 -12.33
N VAL A 100 8.61 -2.97 -11.58
CA VAL A 100 7.79 -2.33 -10.54
C VAL A 100 8.38 -2.61 -9.17
N GLN A 101 8.65 -1.55 -8.42
CA GLN A 101 9.11 -1.68 -7.04
C GLN A 101 7.93 -2.00 -6.11
N PHE A 102 7.88 -3.23 -5.60
CA PHE A 102 6.89 -3.64 -4.60
C PHE A 102 7.38 -3.54 -3.15
N GLN A 103 8.70 -3.54 -2.93
CA GLN A 103 9.28 -3.55 -1.58
C GLN A 103 9.93 -2.20 -1.25
N GLY A 104 9.76 -1.76 0.01
CA GLY A 104 10.37 -0.52 0.48
C GLY A 104 9.88 0.72 -0.27
N ILE A 105 8.66 0.69 -0.80
CA ILE A 105 8.00 1.83 -1.44
C ILE A 105 7.97 2.97 -0.44
N ARG A 106 8.52 4.12 -0.81
CA ARG A 106 8.48 5.32 0.03
C ARG A 106 7.18 6.05 -0.22
N LEU A 107 6.34 6.12 0.80
CA LEU A 107 5.08 6.86 0.76
C LEU A 107 5.33 8.34 1.00
N SER A 108 4.66 9.18 0.21
CA SER A 108 4.59 10.61 0.43
C SER A 108 3.95 10.90 1.78
N ILE A 109 4.31 12.02 2.39
CA ILE A 109 3.52 12.61 3.46
C ILE A 109 3.14 13.99 2.96
N PRO A 110 1.84 14.36 2.98
CA PRO A 110 1.43 15.70 2.59
C PRO A 110 2.08 16.73 3.52
N ASP A 111 2.60 17.81 2.93
CA ASP A 111 2.95 19.01 3.69
C ASP A 111 1.65 19.60 4.25
N ILE A 112 1.58 19.77 5.57
CA ILE A 112 0.41 20.34 6.28
C ILE A 112 0.51 21.87 6.28
#